data_AF-A0AB39HNE3-F1
#
_entry.id   AF-A0AB39HNE3-F1
#
_cell.length_a   1.000
_cell.length_b   1.000
_cell.length_c   1.000
_cell.angle_alpha   90.00
_cell.angle_beta   90.00
_cell.angle_gamma   90.00
#
_symmetry.space_group_name_H-M   'P 1'
#
loop_
_entity.id
_entity.type
_entity.pdbx_description
1 polymer ?
#
loop_
_entity_poly.entity_id
_entity_poly.type
_entity_poly.pdbx_seq_one_letter_code
_entity_poly.pdbx_strand_id
1 'polypeptide(L)'
;MKKIAFVLLIIMLFIAGCSGDGTNDSADQNVERADIKLELREIDVKEEDQVVHVTAEVYSTEEEFYYMVEQGEEIIINETALQAEGHQEDWAEIEFEFQLEDEVYLSDEVTHMTFYVKHNGEKINSHYVPIEIKHTS
;
A
#
# COMPACT_ATOMS: atom_id res chain seq x y z
N MET A 1 -55.55 -13.97 -7.14
CA MET A 1 -54.62 -13.28 -8.06
C MET A 1 -54.69 -11.76 -7.85
N LYS A 2 -54.24 -11.27 -6.69
CA LYS A 2 -54.35 -9.84 -6.27
C LYS A 2 -53.09 -9.32 -5.54
N LYS A 3 -51.94 -9.98 -5.69
CA LYS A 3 -50.70 -9.64 -4.97
C LYS A 3 -49.57 -9.11 -5.87
N ILE A 4 -49.74 -9.17 -7.20
CA ILE A 4 -48.71 -8.75 -8.17
C ILE A 4 -48.76 -7.23 -8.42
N ALA A 5 -49.91 -6.57 -8.20
CA ALA A 5 -50.07 -5.15 -8.45
C ALA A 5 -49.33 -4.23 -7.46
N PHE A 6 -48.88 -4.75 -6.30
CA PHE A 6 -48.25 -3.91 -5.26
C PHE A 6 -46.73 -3.79 -5.41
N VAL A 7 -46.09 -4.66 -6.18
CA VAL A 7 -44.62 -4.69 -6.33
C VAL A 7 -44.13 -3.67 -7.38
N LEU A 8 -44.98 -3.25 -8.31
CA LEU A 8 -44.63 -2.32 -9.40
C LEU A 8 -44.67 -0.83 -9.01
N LEU A 9 -45.19 -0.48 -7.82
CA LEU A 9 -45.32 0.92 -7.37
C LEU A 9 -44.06 1.43 -6.63
N ILE A 10 -43.19 0.54 -6.14
CA ILE A 10 -42.03 0.92 -5.32
C ILE A 10 -40.80 1.30 -6.16
N ILE A 11 -40.76 0.90 -7.44
CA ILE A 11 -39.59 1.11 -8.32
C ILE A 11 -39.54 2.55 -8.91
N MET A 12 -40.65 3.29 -8.90
CA MET A 12 -40.72 4.64 -9.50
C MET A 12 -40.21 5.79 -8.60
N LEU A 13 -39.85 5.54 -7.34
CA LEU A 13 -39.44 6.59 -6.40
C LEU A 13 -37.92 6.88 -6.38
N PHE A 14 -37.10 6.19 -7.19
CA PHE A 14 -35.64 6.33 -7.17
C PHE A 14 -35.03 7.21 -8.29
N ILE A 15 -35.83 7.90 -9.10
CA ILE A 15 -35.29 8.67 -10.27
C ILE A 15 -35.38 10.20 -10.12
N ALA A 16 -35.60 10.71 -8.91
CA ALA A 16 -35.50 12.15 -8.63
C ALA A 16 -34.32 12.41 -7.69
N GLY A 17 -33.11 12.55 -8.24
CA GLY A 17 -31.94 12.82 -7.41
C GLY A 17 -30.59 12.84 -8.11
N CYS A 18 -30.44 13.52 -9.25
CA CYS A 18 -29.13 14.03 -9.66
C CYS A 18 -29.31 15.30 -10.50
N SER A 19 -29.73 16.38 -9.83
CA SER A 19 -29.47 17.75 -10.29
C SER A 19 -28.37 18.29 -9.39
N GLY A 20 -27.15 17.81 -9.64
CA GLY A 20 -25.93 18.39 -9.12
C GLY A 20 -25.15 18.91 -10.31
N ASP A 21 -25.33 20.19 -10.62
CA ASP A 21 -24.40 20.93 -11.45
C ASP A 21 -23.11 21.06 -10.63
N GLY A 22 -22.31 19.99 -10.69
CA GLY A 22 -21.05 19.83 -10.00
C GLY A 22 -19.94 19.98 -11.00
N THR A 23 -19.71 21.21 -11.45
CA THR A 23 -18.40 21.60 -12.00
C THR A 23 -17.43 21.58 -10.81
N ASN A 24 -16.97 20.37 -10.46
CA ASN A 24 -15.79 20.20 -9.64
C ASN A 24 -14.61 20.61 -10.52
N ASP A 25 -14.23 21.88 -10.41
CA ASP A 25 -12.87 22.34 -10.69
C ASP A 25 -11.91 21.62 -9.72
N SER A 26 -11.66 20.34 -9.97
CA SER A 26 -10.57 19.58 -9.35
C SER A 26 -9.28 19.92 -10.09
N ALA A 27 -8.85 21.17 -9.96
CA ALA A 27 -7.61 21.68 -10.53
C ALA A 27 -6.81 22.43 -9.46
N ASP A 28 -6.70 21.87 -8.24
CA ASP A 28 -5.84 22.48 -7.21
C ASP A 28 -5.34 21.54 -6.10
N GLN A 29 -5.28 20.22 -6.36
CA GLN A 29 -4.60 19.26 -5.45
C GLN A 29 -3.47 18.47 -6.13
N ASN A 30 -3.19 18.77 -7.40
CA ASN A 30 -2.20 18.02 -8.17
C ASN A 30 -0.78 18.60 -8.05
N VAL A 31 -0.63 19.81 -7.49
CA VAL A 31 0.67 20.48 -7.40
C VAL A 31 1.46 20.02 -6.17
N GLU A 32 0.80 19.81 -5.02
CA GLU A 32 1.50 19.42 -3.77
C GLU A 32 2.01 17.97 -3.76
N ARG A 33 1.29 17.04 -4.40
CA ARG A 33 1.73 15.63 -4.50
C ARG A 33 2.91 15.43 -5.45
N ALA A 34 3.17 16.38 -6.37
CA ALA A 34 4.20 16.22 -7.40
C ALA A 34 5.62 16.32 -6.84
N ASP A 35 5.79 16.98 -5.69
CA ASP A 35 7.09 17.19 -5.06
C ASP A 35 7.46 16.06 -4.08
N ILE A 36 6.49 15.25 -3.63
CA ILE A 36 6.73 14.14 -2.71
C ILE A 36 7.22 12.90 -3.48
N LYS A 37 8.45 12.50 -3.22
CA LYS A 37 9.11 11.38 -3.91
C LYS A 37 9.59 10.33 -2.93
N LEU A 38 9.39 9.09 -3.33
CA LEU A 38 10.05 7.90 -2.81
C LEU A 38 10.54 7.12 -4.03
N GLU A 39 11.83 6.83 -4.08
CA GLU A 39 12.43 5.96 -5.09
C GLU A 39 13.30 4.94 -4.38
N LEU A 40 13.26 3.70 -4.84
CA LEU A 40 14.09 2.61 -4.34
C LEU A 40 14.94 2.04 -5.47
N ARG A 41 16.17 1.65 -5.15
CA ARG A 41 17.05 0.90 -6.05
C ARG A 41 17.90 -0.07 -5.26
N GLU A 42 18.57 -0.97 -6.00
CA GLU A 42 19.44 -2.00 -5.42
C GLU A 42 18.75 -2.81 -4.31
N ILE A 43 17.46 -3.09 -4.50
CA ILE A 43 16.63 -3.82 -3.54
C ILE A 43 17.05 -5.29 -3.54
N ASP A 44 17.47 -5.79 -2.39
CA ASP A 44 17.75 -7.20 -2.13
C ASP A 44 16.92 -7.65 -0.93
N VAL A 45 16.15 -8.72 -1.13
CA VAL A 45 15.28 -9.31 -0.12
C VAL A 45 15.61 -10.79 -0.06
N LYS A 46 16.03 -11.25 1.12
CA LYS A 46 16.42 -12.64 1.36
C LYS A 46 15.71 -13.20 2.58
N GLU A 47 15.11 -14.37 2.41
CA GLU A 47 14.56 -15.16 3.50
C GLU A 47 15.53 -16.30 3.87
N GLU A 48 15.91 -16.30 5.15
CA GLU A 48 16.74 -17.33 5.80
C GLU A 48 16.16 -17.64 7.18
N ASP A 49 15.81 -18.91 7.43
CA ASP A 49 15.30 -19.37 8.73
C ASP A 49 14.15 -18.52 9.31
N GLN A 50 13.16 -18.16 8.48
CA GLN A 50 12.03 -17.30 8.85
C GLN A 50 12.33 -15.84 9.11
N VAL A 51 13.58 -15.41 8.90
CA VAL A 51 13.96 -14.00 8.96
C VAL A 51 14.12 -13.47 7.54
N VAL A 52 13.42 -12.38 7.27
CA VAL A 52 13.56 -11.64 6.02
C VAL A 52 14.52 -10.50 6.25
N HIS A 53 15.65 -10.54 5.54
CA HIS A 53 16.64 -9.47 5.49
C HIS A 53 16.36 -8.61 4.26
N VAL A 54 16.24 -7.31 4.48
CA VAL A 54 15.98 -6.32 3.44
C VAL A 54 17.12 -5.32 3.41
N THR A 55 17.70 -5.13 2.23
CA THR A 55 18.59 -4.01 1.94
C THR A 55 18.10 -3.28 0.70
N ALA A 56 18.23 -1.96 0.71
CA ALA A 56 17.93 -1.12 -0.45
C ALA A 56 18.65 0.22 -0.32
N GLU A 57 18.84 0.89 -1.45
CA GLU A 57 19.10 2.33 -1.45
C GLU A 57 17.77 3.07 -1.68
N VAL A 58 17.49 4.05 -0.83
CA VAL A 58 16.28 4.87 -0.87
C VAL A 58 16.62 6.34 -1.14
N TYR A 59 15.82 6.97 -1.98
CA TYR A 59 15.76 8.42 -2.12
C TYR A 59 14.37 8.88 -1.71
N SER A 60 14.29 9.82 -0.77
CA SER A 60 13.04 10.38 -0.29
C SER A 60 13.17 11.89 -0.08
N THR A 61 12.10 12.62 -0.44
CA THR A 61 11.93 14.04 -0.07
C THR A 61 11.30 14.19 1.32
N GLU A 62 10.75 13.10 1.87
CA GLU A 62 10.19 13.04 3.22
C GLU A 62 11.21 12.46 4.21
N GLU A 63 11.16 12.91 5.47
CA GLU A 63 12.00 12.37 6.56
C GLU A 63 11.61 10.91 6.88
N GLU A 64 10.31 10.61 6.77
CA GLU A 64 9.75 9.31 7.10
C GLU A 64 9.10 8.67 5.87
N PHE A 65 9.38 7.39 5.69
CA PHE A 65 8.65 6.52 4.79
C PHE A 65 8.25 5.26 5.56
N TYR A 66 7.41 4.43 4.97
CA TYR A 66 6.78 3.32 5.65
C TYR A 66 6.93 2.05 4.84
N TYR A 67 6.95 0.91 5.52
CA TYR A 67 6.72 -0.38 4.89
C TYR A 67 5.61 -1.15 5.60
N MET A 68 5.02 -2.09 4.88
CA MET A 68 4.17 -3.16 5.42
C MET A 68 4.34 -4.42 4.61
N VAL A 69 3.96 -5.55 5.18
CA VAL A 69 4.02 -6.86 4.51
C VAL A 69 2.64 -7.47 4.52
N GLU A 70 2.20 -7.90 3.35
CA GLU A 70 0.89 -8.50 3.12
C GLU A 70 1.06 -9.85 2.41
N GLN A 71 0.16 -10.79 2.69
CA GLN A 71 -0.01 -12.03 1.95
C GLN A 71 -1.47 -12.12 1.52
N GLY A 72 -1.72 -11.96 0.21
CA GLY A 72 -3.08 -11.81 -0.31
C GLY A 72 -3.81 -10.61 0.30
N GLU A 73 -4.87 -10.87 1.07
CA GLU A 73 -5.65 -9.84 1.79
C GLU A 73 -5.23 -9.67 3.26
N GLU A 74 -4.28 -10.47 3.74
CA GLU A 74 -3.84 -10.48 5.14
C GLU A 74 -2.62 -9.58 5.36
N ILE A 75 -2.64 -8.80 6.44
CA ILE A 75 -1.50 -7.99 6.88
C ILE A 75 -0.65 -8.83 7.83
N ILE A 76 0.54 -9.20 7.39
CA ILE A 76 1.52 -9.98 8.17
C ILE A 76 2.31 -9.07 9.09
N ILE A 77 2.84 -7.97 8.53
CA ILE A 77 3.56 -6.94 9.28
C ILE A 77 2.79 -5.64 9.12
N ASN A 78 2.35 -5.09 10.25
CA ASN A 78 1.70 -3.79 10.29
C ASN A 78 2.64 -2.70 9.77
N GLU A 79 2.04 -1.60 9.33
CA GLU A 79 2.75 -0.40 8.94
C GLU A 79 3.82 -0.02 9.97
N THR A 80 5.07 0.05 9.49
CA THR A 80 6.23 0.41 10.28
C THR A 80 6.94 1.57 9.61
N ALA A 81 7.24 2.62 10.37
CA ALA A 81 7.99 3.78 9.90
C ALA A 81 9.48 3.47 9.84
N LEU A 82 10.13 3.97 8.79
CA LEU A 82 11.57 3.91 8.58
C LEU A 82 12.09 5.33 8.34
N GLN A 83 13.34 5.53 8.75
CA GLN A 83 14.12 6.73 8.47
C GLN A 83 15.46 6.27 7.92
N ALA A 84 15.89 6.85 6.80
CA ALA A 84 17.18 6.51 6.22
C ALA A 84 18.31 7.28 6.91
N GLU A 85 19.46 6.64 7.11
CA GLU A 85 20.64 7.31 7.66
C GLU A 85 21.27 8.22 6.60
N GLY A 86 20.90 9.50 6.59
CA GLY A 86 21.37 10.43 5.57
C GLY A 86 20.73 11.81 5.66
N HIS A 87 21.04 12.67 4.68
CA HIS A 87 20.31 13.92 4.48
C HIS A 87 19.10 13.61 3.57
N GLN A 88 18.00 14.31 3.77
CA GLN A 88 16.88 14.26 2.82
C GLN A 88 17.36 14.66 1.43
N GLU A 89 16.76 14.08 0.38
CA GLU A 89 17.12 14.31 -1.02
C GLU A 89 18.50 13.77 -1.45
N ASP A 90 19.10 12.84 -0.68
CA ASP A 90 20.23 12.02 -1.11
C ASP A 90 19.85 10.53 -1.09
N TRP A 91 20.57 9.73 -1.88
CA TRP A 91 20.47 8.27 -1.79
C TRP A 91 21.11 7.80 -0.48
N ALA A 92 20.35 7.07 0.33
CA ALA A 92 20.80 6.50 1.58
C ALA A 92 20.51 4.99 1.61
N GLU A 93 21.42 4.23 2.20
CA GLU A 93 21.25 2.79 2.40
C GLU A 93 20.32 2.54 3.59
N ILE A 94 19.43 1.54 3.45
CA ILE A 94 18.59 1.05 4.52
C ILE A 94 18.79 -0.46 4.66
N GLU A 95 18.83 -0.91 5.90
CA GLU A 95 18.93 -2.32 6.26
C GLU A 95 17.99 -2.58 7.43
N PHE A 96 17.13 -3.59 7.30
CA PHE A 96 16.29 -4.05 8.40
C PHE A 96 15.92 -5.52 8.23
N GLU A 97 15.44 -6.10 9.32
CA GLU A 97 14.99 -7.48 9.37
C GLU A 97 13.63 -7.57 10.05
N PHE A 98 12.85 -8.57 9.66
CA PHE A 98 11.63 -8.95 10.36
C PHE A 98 11.41 -10.46 10.28
N GLN A 99 10.69 -10.99 11.25
CA GLN A 99 10.37 -12.40 11.32
C GLN A 99 9.00 -12.66 10.71
N LEU A 100 8.89 -13.71 9.89
CA LEU A 100 7.62 -14.21 9.39
C LEU A 100 7.05 -15.25 10.36
N GLU A 101 5.73 -15.22 10.55
CA GLU A 101 5.04 -16.23 11.35
C GLU A 101 4.84 -17.53 10.53
N ASP A 102 4.73 -18.67 11.23
CA ASP A 102 4.58 -19.99 10.60
C ASP A 102 3.36 -20.06 9.64
N GLU A 103 2.31 -19.28 9.92
CA GLU A 103 1.08 -19.25 9.12
C GLU A 103 1.33 -18.80 7.67
N VAL A 104 2.33 -17.93 7.45
CA VAL A 104 2.71 -17.43 6.12
C VAL A 104 3.18 -18.57 5.21
N TYR A 105 3.83 -19.59 5.78
CA TYR A 105 4.37 -20.74 5.03
C TYR A 105 3.30 -21.76 4.63
N LEU A 106 2.11 -21.68 5.23
CA LEU A 106 0.99 -22.59 4.97
C LEU A 106 0.12 -22.13 3.79
N SER A 107 0.28 -20.89 3.34
CA SER A 107 -0.46 -20.31 2.23
C SER A 107 0.31 -20.40 0.92
N ASP A 108 -0.39 -20.62 -0.18
CA ASP A 108 0.17 -20.54 -1.54
C ASP A 108 0.11 -19.11 -2.11
N GLU A 109 -0.37 -18.15 -1.32
CA GLU A 109 -0.48 -16.75 -1.74
C GLU A 109 0.87 -16.03 -1.73
N VAL A 110 1.02 -15.09 -2.67
CA VAL A 110 2.24 -14.29 -2.80
C VAL A 110 2.33 -13.30 -1.64
N THR A 111 3.45 -13.32 -0.95
CA THR A 111 3.80 -12.32 0.04
C THR A 111 4.54 -11.17 -0.64
N HIS A 112 4.13 -9.94 -0.37
CA HIS A 112 4.79 -8.75 -0.87
C HIS A 112 4.96 -7.72 0.24
N MET A 113 6.06 -6.99 0.15
CA MET A 113 6.34 -5.80 0.94
C MET A 113 5.99 -4.57 0.11
N THR A 114 5.33 -3.61 0.74
CA THR A 114 5.01 -2.32 0.10
C THR A 114 5.71 -1.19 0.83
N PHE A 115 6.58 -0.46 0.13
CA PHE A 115 7.15 0.80 0.61
C PHE A 115 6.34 1.98 0.12
N TYR A 116 6.12 3.00 0.93
CA TYR A 116 5.38 4.20 0.53
C TYR A 116 5.67 5.38 1.47
N VAL A 117 5.26 6.57 1.06
CA VAL A 117 5.19 7.75 1.94
C VAL A 117 3.74 8.14 2.18
N LYS A 118 3.50 8.93 3.21
CA LYS A 118 2.15 9.42 3.55
C LYS A 118 2.03 10.91 3.29
N HIS A 119 0.93 11.30 2.69
CA HIS A 119 0.53 12.70 2.59
C HIS A 119 -0.93 12.84 3.02
N ASN A 120 -1.19 13.68 4.03
CA ASN A 120 -2.52 13.82 4.65
C ASN A 120 -3.14 12.48 5.12
N GLY A 121 -2.29 11.53 5.53
CA GLY A 121 -2.70 10.19 5.98
C GLY A 121 -2.95 9.19 4.86
N GLU A 122 -2.90 9.61 3.59
CA GLU A 122 -3.05 8.73 2.43
C GLU A 122 -1.69 8.17 1.99
N LYS A 123 -1.66 6.89 1.62
CA LYS A 123 -0.47 6.25 1.03
C LYS A 123 -0.27 6.79 -0.39
N ILE A 124 0.92 7.30 -0.69
CA ILE A 124 1.30 7.74 -2.04
C ILE A 124 2.70 7.20 -2.39
N ASN A 125 3.00 7.17 -3.68
CA ASN A 125 4.30 6.71 -4.20
C ASN A 125 4.71 5.31 -3.70
N SER A 126 3.80 4.35 -3.88
CA SER A 126 3.99 2.98 -3.39
C SER A 126 4.87 2.15 -4.33
N HIS A 127 5.78 1.38 -3.75
CA HIS A 127 6.64 0.41 -4.42
C HIS A 127 6.39 -0.98 -3.85
N TYR A 128 6.10 -1.94 -4.73
CA TYR A 128 5.79 -3.31 -4.36
C TYR A 128 6.98 -4.22 -4.63
N VAL A 129 7.42 -4.95 -3.60
CA VAL A 129 8.57 -5.84 -3.65
C VAL A 129 8.11 -7.24 -3.24
N PRO A 130 8.11 -8.24 -4.15
CA PRO A 130 7.75 -9.60 -3.79
C PRO A 130 8.78 -10.19 -2.83
N ILE A 131 8.31 -11.00 -1.88
CA ILE A 131 9.16 -11.78 -0.97
C ILE A 131 9.08 -13.23 -1.42
N GLU A 132 10.20 -13.80 -1.86
CA GLU A 132 10.28 -15.22 -2.20
C GLU A 132 10.36 -16.05 -0.93
N ILE A 133 9.25 -16.67 -0.54
CA ILE A 133 9.18 -17.56 0.62
C ILE A 133 9.49 -18.99 0.18
N LYS A 134 10.47 -19.62 0.83
CA LYS A 134 10.77 -21.03 0.59
C LYS A 134 9.79 -21.89 1.37
N HIS A 135 8.80 -22.46 0.69
CA HIS A 135 7.92 -23.44 1.30
C HIS A 135 8.74 -24.69 1.68
N THR A 136 8.76 -25.03 2.97
CA THR A 136 9.21 -26.35 3.43
C THR A 136 8.20 -27.40 3.00
N SER A 137 8.54 -28.16 1.95
CA SER A 137 7.81 -29.33 1.48
C SER A 137 7.97 -30.55 2.40
#